data_AF-A0A2M7D1L5-F1
#
_entry.id   AF-A0A2M7D1L5-F1
#
_cell.length_a   1.000
_cell.length_b   1.000
_cell.length_c   1.000
_cell.angle_alpha   90.00
_cell.angle_beta   90.00
_cell.angle_gamma   90.00
#
_symmetry.space_group_name_H-M   'P 1'
#
loop_
_entity.id
_entity.type
_entity.pdbx_description
1 polymer ?
#
loop_
_entity_poly.entity_id
_entity_poly.type
_entity_poly.pdbx_seq_one_letter_code
_entity_poly.pdbx_strand_id
1 'polypeptide(L)'
;MSRSVLLQLARDSIQEVIQAQRTIDKNALLLEHPLLNEKIATTVNIYIEDELKGSASSQSATKSLLEDVICNAKKSAFEDKNSTPLTCAEYLNCSIELLLETPDGLISEKDTPLLKNNS
;
A
#
# COMPACT_ATOMS: atom_id res chain seq x y z
N MET A 1 15.93 -8.00 2.26
CA MET A 1 14.97 -8.38 1.21
C MET A 1 14.59 -7.10 0.50
N SER A 2 14.78 -7.04 -0.81
CA SER A 2 14.42 -5.88 -1.63
C SER A 2 12.88 -5.78 -1.65
N ARG A 3 12.33 -4.62 -1.27
CA ARG A 3 10.89 -4.37 -1.27
C ARG A 3 10.40 -4.25 -2.72
N SER A 4 9.28 -4.88 -3.06
CA SER A 4 8.66 -4.69 -4.38
C SER A 4 8.28 -3.23 -4.62
N VAL A 5 8.31 -2.83 -5.89
CA VAL A 5 7.92 -1.48 -6.33
C VAL A 5 6.51 -1.14 -5.86
N LEU A 6 5.60 -2.12 -5.84
CA LEU A 6 4.22 -1.91 -5.41
C LEU A 6 4.11 -1.62 -3.90
N LEU A 7 4.87 -2.35 -3.08
CA LEU A 7 4.92 -2.13 -1.65
C LEU A 7 5.58 -0.79 -1.31
N GLN A 8 6.62 -0.41 -2.06
CA GLN A 8 7.23 0.91 -1.93
C GLN A 8 6.24 2.01 -2.33
N LEU A 9 5.48 1.82 -3.42
CA LEU A 9 4.45 2.75 -3.84
C LEU A 9 3.35 2.92 -2.77
N ALA A 10 2.90 1.84 -2.15
CA ALA A 10 1.95 1.88 -1.03
C ALA A 10 2.53 2.66 0.17
N ARG A 11 3.79 2.41 0.52
CA ARG A 11 4.52 3.13 1.60
C ARG A 11 4.59 4.63 1.31
N ASP A 12 5.02 5.00 0.11
CA ASP A 12 5.18 6.39 -0.29
C ASP A 12 3.83 7.09 -0.28
N SER A 13 2.77 6.39 -0.70
CA SER A 13 1.41 6.94 -0.73
C SER A 13 0.91 7.31 0.66
N ILE A 14 1.20 6.48 1.65
CA ILE A 14 0.84 6.77 3.05
C ILE A 14 1.72 7.91 3.57
N GLN A 15 3.02 7.88 3.27
CA GLN A 15 3.97 8.93 3.68
C GLN A 15 3.58 10.31 3.13
N GLU A 16 3.12 10.40 1.88
CA GLU A 16 2.64 11.65 1.27
C GLU A 16 1.56 12.33 2.13
N VAL A 17 0.62 11.54 2.67
CA VAL A 17 -0.46 12.04 3.52
C VAL A 17 0.07 12.48 4.87
N ILE A 18 0.95 11.68 5.48
CA ILE A 18 1.59 11.99 6.77
C ILE A 18 2.42 13.28 6.69
N GLN A 19 3.20 13.44 5.62
CA GLN A 19 4.09 14.59 5.41
C GLN A 19 3.39 15.78 4.74
N ALA A 20 2.13 15.61 4.32
CA ALA A 20 1.39 16.58 3.51
C ALA A 20 2.16 17.06 2.26
N GLN A 21 2.92 16.14 1.63
CA GLN A 21 3.76 16.40 0.46
C GLN A 21 3.41 15.42 -0.66
N ARG A 22 3.43 15.89 -1.91
CA ARG A 22 3.26 15.01 -3.08
C ARG A 22 4.65 14.70 -3.65
N THR A 23 5.07 13.46 -3.53
CA THR A 23 6.39 12.98 -3.94
C THR A 23 6.32 11.91 -5.03
N ILE A 24 5.15 11.30 -5.24
CA ILE A 24 4.98 10.22 -6.23
C ILE A 24 4.78 10.82 -7.63
N ASP A 25 5.77 10.63 -8.51
CA ASP A 25 5.62 10.90 -9.94
C ASP A 25 5.02 9.69 -10.66
N LYS A 26 3.70 9.71 -10.82
CA LYS A 26 2.96 8.65 -11.51
C LYS A 26 3.45 8.43 -12.95
N ASN A 27 3.83 9.48 -13.66
CA ASN A 27 4.21 9.38 -15.07
C ASN A 27 5.57 8.71 -15.22
N ALA A 28 6.53 9.08 -14.38
CA ALA A 28 7.85 8.44 -14.36
C ALA A 28 7.73 6.94 -14.04
N LEU A 29 6.93 6.58 -13.03
CA LEU A 29 6.71 5.18 -12.64
C LEU A 29 6.04 4.36 -13.75
N LEU A 30 5.08 4.93 -14.48
CA LEU A 30 4.44 4.24 -15.61
C LEU A 30 5.40 4.06 -16.79
N LEU A 31 6.35 4.99 -16.97
CA LEU A 31 7.38 4.89 -18.01
C LEU A 31 8.39 3.79 -17.69
N GLU A 32 8.83 3.70 -16.43
CA GLU A 32 9.75 2.67 -15.96
C GLU A 32 9.10 1.29 -15.84
N HIS A 33 7.82 1.26 -15.46
CA HIS A 33 7.05 0.04 -15.22
C HIS A 33 5.65 0.10 -15.88
N PRO A 34 5.56 -0.19 -17.19
CA PRO A 34 4.29 -0.18 -17.92
C PRO A 34 3.21 -1.11 -17.35
N LEU A 35 3.63 -2.19 -16.67
CA LEU A 35 2.74 -3.15 -15.99
C LEU A 35 1.90 -2.49 -14.88
N LEU A 36 2.32 -1.36 -14.35
CA LEU A 36 1.55 -0.61 -13.36
C LEU A 36 0.27 0.03 -13.95
N ASN A 37 0.14 0.04 -15.28
CA ASN A 37 -1.07 0.50 -15.96
C ASN A 37 -2.15 -0.60 -16.10
N GLU A 38 -1.84 -1.84 -15.75
CA GLU A 38 -2.77 -2.97 -15.82
C GLU A 38 -3.96 -2.76 -14.89
N LYS A 39 -5.13 -3.23 -15.29
CA LYS A 39 -6.35 -3.12 -14.48
C LYS A 39 -6.48 -4.36 -13.60
N ILE A 40 -6.00 -4.24 -12.37
CA ILE A 40 -5.99 -5.32 -11.39
C ILE A 40 -6.62 -4.81 -10.10
N ALA A 41 -7.50 -5.61 -9.50
CA ALA A 41 -8.06 -5.29 -8.19
C ALA A 41 -7.02 -5.62 -7.11
N THR A 42 -6.80 -4.66 -6.22
CA THR A 42 -5.84 -4.81 -5.14
C THR A 42 -6.50 -4.70 -3.77
N THR A 43 -5.90 -5.34 -2.78
CA THR A 43 -6.22 -5.17 -1.37
C THR A 43 -4.96 -4.78 -0.63
N VAL A 44 -5.04 -3.73 0.17
CA VAL A 44 -3.93 -3.29 1.04
C VAL A 44 -4.36 -3.49 2.48
N ASN A 45 -3.59 -4.29 3.21
CA ASN A 45 -3.75 -4.50 4.65
C ASN A 45 -2.58 -3.87 5.39
N ILE A 46 -2.87 -3.18 6.49
CA ILE A 46 -1.87 -2.58 7.37
C ILE A 46 -1.94 -3.32 8.70
N TYR A 47 -0.79 -3.81 9.15
CA TYR A 47 -0.64 -4.52 10.41
C TYR A 47 0.28 -3.75 11.35
N ILE A 48 -0.05 -3.71 12.63
CA ILE A 48 0.79 -3.19 13.70
C ILE A 48 0.92 -4.29 14.74
N GLU A 49 2.13 -4.71 15.06
CA GLU A 49 2.35 -5.84 16.00
C GLU A 49 1.53 -7.10 15.64
N ASP A 50 1.40 -7.37 14.34
CA ASP A 50 0.59 -8.44 13.73
C ASP A 50 -0.94 -8.33 13.91
N GLU A 51 -1.45 -7.24 14.50
CA GLU A 51 -2.87 -6.91 14.51
C GLU A 51 -3.27 -6.11 13.26
N LEU A 52 -4.40 -6.48 12.64
CA LEU A 52 -4.94 -5.75 11.49
C LEU A 52 -5.43 -4.38 11.94
N LYS A 53 -4.69 -3.34 11.57
CA LYS A 53 -5.04 -1.96 11.86
C LYS A 53 -6.00 -1.39 10.82
N GLY A 54 -5.86 -1.74 9.55
CA GLY A 54 -6.75 -1.22 8.53
C GLY A 54 -6.65 -2.00 7.23
N SER A 55 -7.78 -2.05 6.52
CA SER A 55 -7.87 -2.77 5.25
C SER A 55 -8.72 -2.00 4.25
N ALA A 56 -8.29 -2.00 2.99
CA ALA A 56 -9.06 -1.46 1.89
C ALA A 56 -8.84 -2.33 0.66
N SER A 57 -9.94 -2.70 0.03
CA SER A 57 -9.96 -3.48 -1.19
C SER A 57 -10.75 -2.77 -2.27
N SER A 58 -10.33 -2.97 -3.51
CA SER A 58 -11.08 -2.53 -4.67
C SER A 58 -12.03 -3.62 -5.13
N GLN A 59 -13.34 -3.33 -5.16
CA GLN A 59 -14.37 -4.27 -5.60
C GLN A 59 -14.35 -4.54 -7.12
N SER A 60 -13.67 -3.72 -7.91
CA SER A 60 -13.59 -3.89 -9.36
C SER A 60 -12.30 -3.30 -9.91
N ALA A 61 -11.63 -4.03 -10.79
CA ALA A 61 -10.42 -3.65 -11.53
C ALA A 61 -10.72 -2.54 -12.57
N THR A 62 -11.13 -1.37 -12.09
CA THR A 62 -11.51 -0.21 -12.92
C THR A 62 -10.36 0.76 -13.10
N LYS A 63 -9.50 0.87 -12.09
CA LYS A 63 -8.30 1.72 -12.07
C LYS A 63 -7.07 0.92 -12.48
N SER A 64 -6.03 1.63 -12.89
CA SER A 64 -4.72 1.01 -13.06
C SER A 64 -4.16 0.54 -11.72
N LEU A 65 -3.31 -0.47 -11.74
CA LEU A 65 -2.66 -1.05 -10.57
C LEU A 65 -1.97 0.04 -9.73
N LEU A 66 -1.29 0.98 -10.39
CA LEU A 66 -0.69 2.14 -9.72
C LEU A 66 -1.71 2.93 -8.89
N GLU A 67 -2.82 3.33 -9.51
CA GLU A 67 -3.81 4.15 -8.84
C GLU A 67 -4.58 3.38 -7.77
N ASP A 68 -4.80 2.09 -8.01
CA ASP A 68 -5.50 1.22 -7.08
C ASP A 68 -4.68 1.02 -5.80
N VAL A 69 -3.38 0.72 -5.94
CA VAL A 69 -2.46 0.60 -4.80
C VAL A 69 -2.37 1.90 -4.03
N ILE A 70 -2.20 3.05 -4.69
CA ILE A 70 -2.14 4.36 -4.03
C ILE A 70 -3.44 4.65 -3.26
N CYS A 71 -4.59 4.40 -3.89
CA CYS A 71 -5.89 4.69 -3.31
C CYS A 71 -6.18 3.78 -2.12
N ASN A 72 -5.96 2.48 -2.28
CA ASN A 72 -6.19 1.50 -1.22
C ASN A 72 -5.23 1.70 -0.06
N ALA A 73 -3.94 1.98 -0.30
CA ALA A 73 -2.99 2.26 0.77
C ALA A 73 -3.41 3.47 1.62
N LYS A 74 -3.84 4.56 0.97
CA LYS A 74 -4.34 5.76 1.67
C LYS A 74 -5.63 5.46 2.44
N LYS A 75 -6.55 4.69 1.85
CA LYS A 75 -7.81 4.32 2.50
C LYS A 75 -7.59 3.42 3.72
N SER A 76 -6.77 2.37 3.59
CA SER A 76 -6.44 1.48 4.71
C SER A 76 -5.78 2.23 5.87
N ALA A 77 -5.00 3.27 5.56
CA ALA A 77 -4.31 4.05 6.57
C ALA A 77 -5.19 5.13 7.24
N PHE A 78 -6.11 5.77 6.51
CA PHE A 78 -6.77 6.99 7.01
C PHE A 78 -8.31 7.01 6.90
N GLU A 79 -8.90 6.19 6.04
CA GLU A 79 -10.35 6.21 5.75
C GLU A 79 -11.09 4.94 6.22
N ASP A 80 -10.41 4.01 6.89
CA ASP A 80 -11.07 2.84 7.48
C ASP A 80 -12.00 3.28 8.62
N LYS A 81 -13.30 3.01 8.48
CA LYS A 81 -14.33 3.42 9.46
C LYS A 81 -14.21 2.67 10.78
N ASN A 82 -13.59 1.49 10.77
CA ASN A 82 -13.47 0.65 11.96
C ASN A 82 -12.20 0.96 12.75
N SER A 83 -11.32 1.80 12.23
CA SER A 83 -10.01 2.07 12.80
C SER A 83 -9.67 3.55 12.84
N THR A 84 -8.77 3.90 13.75
CA THR A 84 -8.26 5.27 13.81
C THR A 84 -7.24 5.50 12.69
N PRO A 85 -7.17 6.73 12.14
CA PRO A 85 -6.14 7.11 11.18
C PRO A 85 -4.74 6.80 11.71
N LEU A 86 -3.88 6.29 10.83
CA LEU A 86 -2.52 5.87 11.13
C LEU A 86 -1.66 7.07 11.55
N THR A 87 -1.02 6.97 12.71
CA THR A 87 -0.08 7.98 13.19
C THR A 87 1.32 7.78 12.61
N CYS A 88 2.18 8.81 12.69
CA CYS A 88 3.58 8.71 12.27
C CYS A 88 4.33 7.55 12.97
N ALA A 89 4.09 7.39 14.27
CA ALA A 89 4.74 6.35 15.08
C ALA A 89 4.27 4.95 14.66
N GLU A 90 2.97 4.79 14.43
CA GLU A 90 2.41 3.53 13.93
C GLU A 90 2.92 3.20 12.52
N TYR A 91 3.01 4.18 11.62
CA TYR A 91 3.55 3.99 10.27
C TYR A 91 4.98 3.44 10.26
N LEU A 92 5.82 3.90 11.19
CA LEU A 92 7.20 3.42 11.31
C LEU A 92 7.28 1.96 11.79
N ASN A 93 6.29 1.51 12.56
CA ASN A 93 6.21 0.16 13.12
C ASN A 93 5.26 -0.77 12.36
N CYS A 94 4.55 -0.28 11.33
CA CYS A 94 3.57 -1.08 10.61
C CYS A 94 4.20 -1.94 9.52
N SER A 95 3.61 -3.12 9.33
CA SER A 95 3.80 -3.97 8.15
C SER A 95 2.69 -3.70 7.16
N ILE A 96 3.02 -3.69 5.88
CA ILE A 96 2.03 -3.50 4.81
C ILE A 96 2.00 -4.80 4.00
N GLU A 97 0.81 -5.36 3.84
CA GLU A 97 0.55 -6.49 2.97
C GLU A 97 -0.28 -6.01 1.79
N LEU A 98 0.13 -6.43 0.59
CA LEU A 98 -0.54 -6.15 -0.65
C LEU A 98 -0.98 -7.47 -1.27
N LEU A 99 -2.26 -7.56 -1.60
CA LEU A 99 -2.83 -8.68 -2.34
C LEU A 99 -3.30 -8.21 -3.71
N LEU A 100 -2.92 -8.95 -4.74
CA LEU A 100 -3.33 -8.72 -6.12
C LEU A 100 -4.22 -9.87 -6.56
N GLU A 101 -5.44 -9.54 -7.01
CA GLU A 101 -6.34 -10.50 -7.61
C GLU A 101 -6.10 -10.54 -9.12
N THR A 102 -5.36 -11.56 -9.56
CA THR A 102 -5.11 -11.81 -10.98
C THR A 102 -6.00 -12.96 -11.48
N PRO A 103 -6.23 -13.09 -12.80
CA PRO A 103 -6.96 -14.23 -13.35
C PRO A 103 -6.34 -15.59 -13.01
N ASP A 104 -5.02 -15.63 -12.80
CA ASP A 104 -4.26 -16.83 -12.46
C ASP A 104 -4.30 -17.18 -10.97
N GLY A 105 -4.81 -16.27 -10.12
CA GLY A 105 -4.95 -16.45 -8.69
C GLY A 105 -4.61 -15.21 -7.86
N LEU A 106 -4.63 -15.39 -6.54
CA LEU A 106 -4.30 -14.36 -5.56
C LEU A 106 -2.79 -14.37 -5.29
N ILE A 107 -2.15 -13.23 -5.51
CA ILE A 107 -0.74 -13.01 -5.16
C ILE A 107 -0.72 -12.15 -3.91
N SER A 108 -0.07 -12.61 -2.83
CA SER A 108 0.13 -11.83 -1.61
C SER A 108 1.61 -11.52 -1.41
N GLU A 109 1.90 -10.26 -1.07
CA GLU A 109 3.23 -9.79 -0.74
C GLU A 109 3.19 -8.94 0.54
N LYS A 110 3.96 -9.30 1.56
CA LYS A 110 4.02 -8.58 2.85
C LYS A 110 5.42 -8.01 3.10
N ASP A 111 5.45 -6.73 3.45
CA ASP A 111 6.65 -6.01 3.89
C ASP A 111 6.83 -6.08 5.41
N THR A 112 8.05 -5.85 5.87
CA THR A 112 8.39 -5.72 7.30
C THR A 112 8.32 -4.26 7.76
N PRO A 113 8.20 -3.99 9.08
CA PRO A 113 8.27 -2.64 9.63
C PRO A 113 9.54 -1.89 9.23
N LEU A 114 9.45 -0.55 9.14
CA LEU A 114 10.60 0.30 8.82
C LEU A 114 11.60 0.31 9.97
N LEU A 115 11.10 0.35 11.21
CA LEU A 115 11.90 0.13 12.39
C LEU A 115 12.07 -1.38 12.60
N LYS A 116 13.27 -1.88 12.34
CA LYS A 116 13.69 -3.16 12.92
C LYS A 116 14.03 -2.88 14.38
N ASN A 117 13.30 -3.48 15.31
CA ASN A 117 13.79 -3.59 16.68
C ASN A 117 15.11 -4.38 16.62
N ASN A 118 16.22 -3.66 16.60
CA ASN A 118 17.53 -4.21 16.87
C ASN A 118 17.57 -4.43 18.39
N SER A 119 17.08 -5.58 18.83
CA SER A 119 17.29 -6.10 20.19
C SER A 119 18.52 -7.00 20.20
#